data_AF-A0A521KWH2-F1
#
_entry.id   AF-A0A521KWH2-F1
#
_cell.length_a   1.000
_cell.length_b   1.000
_cell.length_c   1.000
_cell.angle_alpha   90.00
_cell.angle_beta   90.00
_cell.angle_gamma   90.00
#
_symmetry.space_group_name_H-M   'P 1'
#
loop_
_entity.id
_entity.type
_entity.pdbx_description
1 polymer ?
#
loop_
_entity_poly.entity_id
_entity_poly.type
_entity_poly.pdbx_seq_one_letter_code
_entity_poly.pdbx_strand_id
1 'polypeptide(L)'
;MLELALEGDAAKIPGPFVFDVERSYSRDEVWELFHQELANRGFTTVLPPGSETLRLVPLTDAAGIARLESADPQRSPAGFQRVIYPLRFRKPETVANTVQPFLSKPAGAVTVLADGQGLVLSDLRWHLDQARTLLNRLDGPADEPALEEISLQHLSPAGMSALIDRVNNARKLVTGEPPRGALLPLADTRSLLVVAPIE
;
A
#
# COMPACT_ATOMS: atom_id res chain seq x y z
N MET A 1 -24.57 -23.49 15.37
CA MET A 1 -23.66 -23.24 16.51
C MET A 1 -22.25 -23.36 15.95
N LEU A 2 -21.50 -22.27 15.85
CA LEU A 2 -20.09 -22.34 15.43
C LEU A 2 -19.25 -22.67 16.68
N GLU A 3 -18.78 -23.90 16.79
CA GLU A 3 -17.72 -24.24 17.74
C GLU A 3 -16.40 -23.76 17.15
N LEU A 4 -15.91 -22.63 17.65
CA LEU A 4 -14.59 -22.10 17.31
C LEU A 4 -13.68 -22.35 18.51
N ALA A 5 -12.62 -23.12 18.28
CA ALA A 5 -11.54 -23.27 19.25
C ALA A 5 -10.74 -21.96 19.30
N LEU A 6 -11.20 -21.02 20.13
CA LEU A 6 -10.51 -19.77 20.41
C LEU A 6 -9.70 -19.94 21.69
N GLU A 7 -8.38 -19.82 21.57
CA GLU A 7 -7.49 -19.81 22.72
C GLU A 7 -7.34 -18.37 23.22
N GLY A 8 -7.70 -18.11 24.48
CA GLY A 8 -7.71 -16.77 25.03
C GLY A 8 -7.92 -16.76 26.54
N ASP A 9 -7.43 -15.71 27.20
CA ASP A 9 -7.69 -15.46 28.62
C ASP A 9 -9.17 -15.12 28.79
N ALA A 10 -9.94 -16.02 29.43
CA ALA A 10 -11.39 -15.88 29.61
C ALA A 10 -11.80 -14.56 30.30
N ALA A 11 -10.91 -13.97 31.10
CA ALA A 11 -11.16 -12.68 31.76
C ALA A 11 -11.16 -11.48 30.79
N LYS A 12 -10.63 -11.65 29.58
CA LYS A 12 -10.50 -10.62 28.55
C LYS A 12 -11.43 -10.85 27.35
N ILE A 13 -12.24 -11.91 27.37
CA ILE A 13 -13.17 -12.20 26.29
C ILE A 13 -14.35 -11.23 26.41
N PRO A 14 -14.64 -10.43 25.37
CA PRO A 14 -15.80 -9.56 25.39
C PRO A 14 -17.08 -10.41 25.53
N GLY A 15 -18.05 -9.91 26.29
CA GLY A 15 -19.30 -10.63 26.61
C GLY A 15 -20.10 -11.09 25.39
N PRO A 16 -21.24 -11.78 25.59
CA PRO A 16 -21.96 -12.48 24.52
C PRO A 16 -22.26 -11.57 23.31
N PHE A 17 -22.11 -12.13 22.11
CA PHE A 17 -22.47 -11.48 20.85
C PHE A 17 -23.93 -11.80 20.54
N VAL A 18 -24.75 -10.75 20.43
CA VAL A 18 -26.15 -10.88 20.02
C VAL A 18 -26.26 -10.32 18.62
N PHE A 19 -26.62 -11.17 17.66
CA PHE A 19 -26.93 -10.77 16.30
C PHE A 19 -28.44 -10.67 16.16
N ASP A 20 -28.93 -9.57 15.59
CA ASP A 20 -30.33 -9.48 15.19
C ASP A 20 -30.51 -10.26 13.88
N VAL A 21 -31.27 -11.34 13.93
CA VAL A 21 -31.38 -12.32 12.84
C VAL A 21 -32.70 -12.11 12.10
N GLU A 22 -32.89 -10.93 11.51
CA GLU A 22 -34.01 -10.67 10.60
C GLU A 22 -33.81 -11.34 9.21
N ARG A 23 -32.58 -11.81 8.91
CA ARG A 23 -32.22 -12.52 7.68
C ARG A 23 -31.31 -13.72 7.93
N SER A 24 -31.30 -14.68 7.02
CA SER A 24 -30.30 -15.76 7.01
C SER A 24 -28.94 -15.24 6.58
N TYR A 25 -27.90 -15.55 7.35
CA TYR A 25 -26.51 -15.24 7.03
C TYR A 25 -25.74 -16.50 6.61
N SER A 26 -24.89 -16.35 5.60
CA SER A 26 -23.89 -17.36 5.25
C SER A 26 -22.80 -17.46 6.33
N ARG A 27 -22.06 -18.57 6.34
CA ARG A 27 -20.96 -18.79 7.29
C ARG A 27 -19.91 -17.68 7.23
N ASP A 28 -19.58 -17.24 6.03
CA ASP A 28 -18.56 -16.22 5.80
C ASP A 28 -19.04 -14.84 6.25
N GLU A 29 -20.32 -14.51 6.05
CA GLU A 29 -20.91 -13.27 6.57
C GLU A 29 -20.93 -13.24 8.10
N VAL A 30 -21.30 -14.35 8.75
CA VAL A 30 -21.23 -14.45 10.22
C VAL A 30 -19.79 -14.27 10.70
N TRP A 31 -18.82 -14.83 9.97
CA TRP A 31 -17.40 -14.73 10.30
C TRP A 31 -16.87 -13.30 10.17
N GLU A 32 -17.28 -12.58 9.13
CA GLU A 32 -16.90 -11.19 8.94
C GLU A 32 -17.53 -10.28 10.01
N LEU A 33 -18.82 -10.47 10.30
CA LEU A 33 -19.52 -9.74 11.37
C LEU A 33 -18.88 -9.98 12.73
N PHE A 34 -18.44 -11.22 13.01
CA PHE A 34 -17.71 -11.54 14.24
C PHE A 34 -16.42 -10.73 14.38
N HIS A 35 -15.61 -10.64 13.32
CA HIS A 35 -14.38 -9.84 13.37
C HIS A 35 -14.64 -8.34 13.44
N GLN A 36 -15.70 -7.85 12.79
CA GLN A 36 -16.12 -6.46 12.90
C GLN A 36 -16.51 -6.12 14.34
N GLU A 37 -17.29 -6.97 14.99
CA GLU A 37 -17.68 -6.78 16.39
C GLU A 37 -16.48 -6.86 17.36
N LEU A 38 -15.53 -7.75 17.11
CA LEU A 38 -14.29 -7.80 17.88
C LEU A 38 -13.50 -6.50 17.74
N ALA A 39 -13.32 -6.00 16.52
CA ALA A 39 -12.58 -4.77 16.27
C ALA A 39 -13.25 -3.55 16.92
N ASN A 40 -14.59 -3.46 16.87
CA ASN A 40 -15.36 -2.42 17.55
C ASN A 40 -15.12 -2.40 19.07
N ARG A 41 -14.81 -3.57 19.65
CA ARG A 41 -14.51 -3.74 21.08
C ARG A 41 -13.01 -3.67 21.39
N GLY A 42 -12.15 -3.39 20.40
CA GLY A 42 -10.70 -3.29 20.58
C GLY A 42 -9.97 -4.64 20.62
N PHE A 43 -10.58 -5.71 20.11
CA PHE A 43 -10.01 -7.05 20.03
C PHE A 43 -9.89 -7.51 18.57
N THR A 44 -9.12 -8.55 18.35
CA THR A 44 -9.07 -9.25 17.07
C THR A 44 -8.59 -10.69 17.25
N THR A 45 -8.74 -11.50 16.22
CA THR A 45 -8.14 -12.83 16.15
C THR A 45 -6.83 -12.76 15.37
N VAL A 46 -5.81 -13.44 15.88
CA VAL A 46 -4.52 -13.60 15.22
C VAL A 46 -4.18 -15.07 15.14
N LEU A 47 -3.36 -15.42 14.16
CA LEU A 47 -2.75 -16.73 14.06
C LEU A 47 -1.27 -16.61 14.43
N PRO A 48 -0.83 -17.11 15.60
CA PRO A 48 0.58 -17.00 16.01
C PRO A 48 1.51 -17.83 15.11
N PRO A 49 2.80 -17.45 15.00
CA PRO A 49 3.81 -18.26 14.31
C PRO A 49 3.85 -19.68 14.89
N GLY A 50 3.78 -20.70 14.03
CA GLY A 50 3.84 -22.10 14.44
C GLY A 50 2.56 -22.66 15.04
N SER A 51 1.47 -21.88 15.10
CA SER A 51 0.14 -22.35 15.55
C SER A 51 -0.85 -22.40 14.37
N GLU A 52 -1.76 -23.37 14.43
CA GLU A 52 -2.95 -23.46 13.57
C GLU A 52 -4.23 -22.99 14.28
N THR A 53 -4.12 -22.62 15.56
CA THR A 53 -5.25 -22.18 16.39
C THR A 53 -5.32 -20.67 16.43
N LEU A 54 -6.54 -20.14 16.26
CA LEU A 54 -6.81 -18.71 16.40
C LEU A 54 -6.72 -18.29 17.87
N ARG A 55 -6.02 -17.18 18.10
CA ARG A 55 -5.90 -16.56 19.39
C ARG A 55 -6.65 -15.24 19.42
N LEU A 56 -7.47 -15.03 20.44
CA LEU A 56 -8.10 -13.74 20.68
C LEU A 56 -7.14 -12.82 21.46
N VAL A 57 -6.85 -11.64 20.92
CA VAL A 57 -5.89 -10.70 21.50
C VAL A 57 -6.41 -9.25 21.44
N PRO A 58 -5.93 -8.35 22.31
CA PRO A 58 -6.13 -6.92 22.13
C PRO A 58 -5.60 -6.47 20.77
N LEU A 59 -6.31 -5.57 20.11
CA LEU A 59 -5.95 -5.08 18.78
C LEU A 59 -4.55 -4.43 18.78
N THR A 60 -4.17 -3.76 19.86
CA THR A 60 -2.84 -3.13 20.03
C THR A 60 -1.68 -4.12 20.02
N ASP A 61 -1.93 -5.36 20.44
CA ASP A 61 -0.90 -6.39 20.59
C ASP A 61 -0.80 -7.28 19.34
N ALA A 62 -1.78 -7.16 18.45
CA ALA A 62 -1.99 -8.06 17.32
C ALA A 62 -0.77 -8.11 16.38
N ALA A 63 -0.16 -6.96 16.07
CA ALA A 63 0.99 -6.89 15.16
C ALA A 63 2.22 -7.65 15.68
N GLY A 64 2.42 -7.71 17.00
CA GLY A 64 3.53 -8.43 17.61
C GLY A 64 3.31 -9.95 17.69
N ILE A 65 2.06 -10.39 17.68
CA ILE A 65 1.69 -11.80 17.86
C ILE A 65 1.37 -12.49 16.54
N ALA A 66 0.80 -11.76 15.57
CA ALA A 66 0.43 -12.33 14.28
C ALA A 66 1.64 -12.86 13.51
N ARG A 67 1.46 -14.00 12.86
CA ARG A 67 2.44 -14.55 11.91
C ARG A 67 2.44 -13.76 10.60
N LEU A 68 3.56 -13.87 9.88
CA LEU A 68 3.69 -13.34 8.54
C LEU A 68 3.09 -14.33 7.54
N GLU A 69 2.08 -13.91 6.79
CA GLU A 69 1.42 -14.67 5.74
C GLU A 69 2.10 -14.40 4.40
N SER A 70 2.60 -15.46 3.75
CA SER A 70 3.41 -15.34 2.50
C SER A 70 2.73 -15.95 1.27
N ALA A 71 1.69 -16.77 1.44
CA ALA A 71 1.21 -17.68 0.38
C ALA A 71 -0.15 -17.29 -0.22
N ASP A 72 -1.09 -16.81 0.58
CA ASP A 72 -2.39 -16.29 0.14
C ASP A 72 -3.12 -15.69 1.37
N PRO A 73 -3.08 -14.36 1.57
CA PRO A 73 -3.73 -13.72 2.72
C PRO A 73 -5.22 -14.05 2.85
N GLN A 74 -5.88 -14.36 1.73
CA GLN A 74 -7.31 -14.66 1.72
C GLN A 74 -7.66 -16.02 2.34
N ARG A 75 -6.66 -16.89 2.55
CA ARG A 75 -6.85 -18.19 3.21
C ARG A 75 -6.69 -18.14 4.73
N SER A 76 -6.14 -17.06 5.28
CA SER A 76 -5.98 -16.97 6.73
C SER A 76 -7.33 -16.64 7.37
N PRO A 77 -7.84 -17.46 8.31
CA PRO A 77 -9.10 -17.20 8.97
C PRO A 77 -8.98 -16.08 10.01
N ALA A 78 -7.77 -15.58 10.28
CA ALA A 78 -7.52 -14.52 11.27
C ALA A 78 -8.08 -13.17 10.81
N GLY A 79 -8.67 -12.43 11.76
CA GLY A 79 -9.20 -11.10 11.58
C GLY A 79 -8.10 -10.04 11.43
N PHE A 80 -6.94 -10.24 12.05
CA PHE A 80 -5.74 -9.42 11.88
C PHE A 80 -4.60 -10.25 11.28
N GLN A 81 -3.95 -9.69 10.26
CA GLN A 81 -2.94 -10.38 9.47
C GLN A 81 -1.72 -9.51 9.26
N ARG A 82 -0.59 -10.17 8.95
CA ARG A 82 0.62 -9.51 8.46
C ARG A 82 0.97 -10.11 7.12
N VAL A 83 1.08 -9.28 6.09
CA VAL A 83 1.22 -9.74 4.70
C VAL A 83 2.42 -9.07 4.05
N ILE A 84 3.13 -9.82 3.22
CA ILE A 84 4.17 -9.27 2.35
C ILE A 84 3.52 -8.80 1.05
N TYR A 85 3.80 -7.56 0.68
CA TYR A 85 3.46 -7.00 -0.62
C TYR A 85 4.74 -6.68 -1.39
N PRO A 86 5.11 -7.47 -2.41
CA PRO A 86 6.27 -7.19 -3.25
C PRO A 86 6.01 -5.96 -4.12
N LEU A 87 7.01 -5.09 -4.26
CA LEU A 87 6.96 -3.93 -5.15
C LEU A 87 7.89 -4.15 -6.35
N ARG A 88 7.46 -3.71 -7.52
CA ARG A 88 8.17 -3.93 -8.79
C ARG A 88 8.68 -2.64 -9.43
N PHE A 89 7.93 -1.54 -9.31
CA PHE A 89 8.16 -0.33 -10.09
C PHE A 89 8.36 0.92 -9.24
N ARG A 90 7.83 0.93 -8.01
CA ARG A 90 7.90 2.08 -7.11
C ARG A 90 8.85 1.86 -5.94
N LYS A 91 9.45 2.96 -5.48
CA LYS A 91 10.28 2.98 -4.27
C LYS A 91 9.42 2.69 -3.04
N PRO A 92 9.78 1.69 -2.20
CA PRO A 92 8.97 1.31 -1.04
C PRO A 92 8.64 2.45 -0.10
N GLU A 93 9.57 3.38 0.14
CA GLU A 93 9.36 4.48 1.08
C GLU A 93 8.26 5.44 0.61
N THR A 94 8.22 5.73 -0.69
CA THR A 94 7.17 6.56 -1.29
C THR A 94 5.81 5.88 -1.14
N VAL A 95 5.74 4.59 -1.44
CA VAL A 95 4.51 3.81 -1.37
C VAL A 95 4.02 3.66 0.08
N ALA A 96 4.93 3.36 1.02
CA ALA A 96 4.61 3.23 2.44
C ALA A 96 3.96 4.50 3.00
N ASN A 97 4.51 5.67 2.67
CA ASN A 97 3.96 6.96 3.08
C ASN A 97 2.56 7.23 2.50
N THR A 98 2.27 6.74 1.29
CA THR A 98 0.94 6.87 0.67
C THR A 98 -0.08 5.89 1.27
N VAL A 99 0.35 4.69 1.66
CA VAL A 99 -0.56 3.63 2.14
C VAL A 99 -0.84 3.72 3.64
N GLN A 100 0.12 4.20 4.45
CA GLN A 100 -0.01 4.30 5.91
C GLN A 100 -1.33 4.95 6.41
N PRO A 101 -1.90 5.99 5.78
CA PRO A 101 -3.18 6.58 6.19
C PRO A 101 -4.40 5.67 6.03
N PHE A 102 -4.32 4.63 5.20
CA PHE A 102 -5.41 3.68 4.95
C PHE A 102 -5.41 2.49 5.91
N LEU A 103 -4.39 2.40 6.76
CA LEU A 103 -4.29 1.39 7.81
C LEU A 103 -4.98 1.89 9.09
N SER A 104 -5.57 0.98 9.85
CA SER A 104 -6.23 1.28 11.12
C SER A 104 -5.27 1.90 12.12
N LYS A 105 -5.78 2.79 12.95
CA LYS A 105 -5.06 3.26 14.14
C LYS A 105 -5.69 2.63 15.39
N PRO A 106 -4.90 2.22 16.39
CA PRO A 106 -3.44 2.34 16.47
C PRO A 106 -2.65 1.13 15.94
N ALA A 107 -3.32 0.04 15.53
CA ALA A 107 -2.66 -1.25 15.31
C ALA A 107 -2.12 -1.48 13.90
N GLY A 108 -2.67 -0.76 12.91
CA GLY A 108 -2.27 -0.86 11.51
C GLY A 108 -0.90 -0.25 11.26
N ALA A 109 -0.02 -1.00 10.59
CA ALA A 109 1.35 -0.59 10.33
C ALA A 109 1.84 -1.05 8.96
N VAL A 110 2.66 -0.20 8.31
CA VAL A 110 3.47 -0.58 7.15
C VAL A 110 4.96 -0.51 7.51
N THR A 111 5.72 -1.50 7.09
CA THR A 111 7.18 -1.55 7.25
C THR A 111 7.82 -1.83 5.91
N VAL A 112 8.86 -1.07 5.56
CA VAL A 112 9.66 -1.32 4.36
C VAL A 112 10.60 -2.50 4.63
N LEU A 113 10.65 -3.46 3.70
CA LEU A 113 11.63 -4.56 3.77
C LEU A 113 13.05 -4.03 3.56
N ALA A 114 14.01 -4.58 4.30
CA ALA A 114 15.39 -4.09 4.31
C ALA A 114 16.11 -4.24 2.95
N ASP A 115 15.65 -5.14 2.09
CA ASP A 115 16.14 -5.34 0.73
C ASP A 115 15.59 -4.30 -0.28
N GLY A 116 14.64 -3.47 0.15
CA GLY A 116 14.01 -2.43 -0.68
C GLY A 116 13.07 -2.97 -1.76
N GLN A 117 12.65 -4.24 -1.69
CA GLN A 117 11.84 -4.87 -2.75
C GLN A 117 10.36 -5.09 -2.36
N GLY A 118 9.93 -4.56 -1.22
CA GLY A 118 8.54 -4.69 -0.82
C GLY A 118 8.20 -4.07 0.53
N LEU A 119 6.96 -4.32 0.93
CA LEU A 119 6.36 -3.83 2.15
C LEU A 119 5.82 -5.01 2.97
N VAL A 120 5.89 -4.89 4.29
CA VAL A 120 5.09 -5.69 5.22
C VAL A 120 3.94 -4.82 5.70
N LEU A 121 2.71 -5.25 5.46
CA LEU A 121 1.51 -4.59 5.94
C LEU A 121 0.94 -5.42 7.08
N SER A 122 0.51 -4.78 8.16
CA SER A 122 -0.11 -5.42 9.32
C SER A 122 -1.40 -4.70 9.63
N ASP A 123 -2.56 -5.37 9.54
CA ASP A 123 -3.86 -4.77 9.86
C ASP A 123 -4.98 -5.81 9.93
N LEU A 124 -6.19 -5.34 10.20
CA LEU A 124 -7.45 -6.03 9.98
C LEU A 124 -7.62 -6.37 8.49
N ARG A 125 -8.17 -7.55 8.23
CA ARG A 125 -8.31 -8.12 6.88
C ARG A 125 -8.92 -7.15 5.87
N TRP A 126 -10.03 -6.49 6.21
CA TRP A 126 -10.71 -5.56 5.31
C TRP A 126 -9.87 -4.30 4.98
N HIS A 127 -9.05 -3.81 5.90
CA HIS A 127 -8.13 -2.70 5.61
C HIS A 127 -6.98 -3.16 4.73
N LEU A 128 -6.47 -4.38 4.93
CA LEU A 128 -5.46 -4.96 4.05
C LEU A 128 -5.98 -5.15 2.62
N ASP A 129 -7.24 -5.57 2.45
CA ASP A 129 -7.87 -5.69 1.13
C ASP A 129 -7.98 -4.32 0.42
N GLN A 130 -8.31 -3.26 1.16
CA GLN A 130 -8.32 -1.88 0.64
C GLN A 130 -6.90 -1.40 0.29
N ALA A 131 -5.95 -1.60 1.20
CA ALA A 131 -4.55 -1.23 0.99
C ALA A 131 -3.96 -1.94 -0.23
N ARG A 132 -4.27 -3.22 -0.42
CA ARG A 132 -3.86 -4.00 -1.60
C ARG A 132 -4.43 -3.45 -2.90
N THR A 133 -5.70 -3.05 -2.88
CA THR A 133 -6.34 -2.43 -4.06
C THR A 133 -5.64 -1.13 -4.44
N LEU A 134 -5.26 -0.32 -3.46
CA LEU A 134 -4.47 0.91 -3.69
C LEU A 134 -3.06 0.59 -4.19
N LEU A 135 -2.38 -0.36 -3.57
CA LEU A 135 -1.02 -0.78 -3.94
C LEU A 135 -0.94 -1.29 -5.38
N ASN A 136 -1.91 -2.09 -5.82
CA ASN A 136 -2.00 -2.55 -7.21
C ASN A 136 -2.12 -1.39 -8.21
N ARG A 137 -2.69 -0.25 -7.81
CA ARG A 137 -2.79 0.95 -8.66
C ARG A 137 -1.52 1.81 -8.60
N LEU A 138 -0.83 1.84 -7.46
CA LEU A 138 0.37 2.64 -7.28
C LEU A 138 1.61 1.98 -7.91
N ASP A 139 1.76 0.67 -7.75
CA ASP A 139 2.86 -0.14 -8.27
C ASP A 139 2.62 -0.58 -9.72
N GLY A 140 2.23 0.37 -10.56
CA GLY A 140 2.25 0.23 -12.01
C GLY A 140 3.61 0.62 -12.58
N PRO A 141 3.97 0.13 -13.78
CA PRO A 141 5.15 0.63 -14.49
C PRO A 141 5.09 2.15 -14.59
N ALA A 142 6.21 2.81 -14.37
CA ALA A 142 6.32 4.19 -14.81
C ALA A 142 6.19 4.20 -16.34
N ASP A 143 5.53 5.21 -16.89
CA ASP A 143 5.51 5.41 -18.34
C ASP A 143 6.96 5.42 -18.83
N GLU A 144 7.27 4.55 -19.79
CA GLU A 144 8.63 4.46 -20.34
C GLU A 144 8.95 5.83 -20.95
N PRO A 145 10.06 6.49 -20.53
CA PRO A 145 10.36 7.80 -21.06
C PRO A 145 10.79 7.67 -22.53
N ALA A 146 10.15 8.43 -23.40
CA ALA A 146 10.66 8.72 -24.73
C ALA A 146 11.97 9.50 -24.60
N LEU A 147 12.99 9.01 -25.28
CA LEU A 147 14.29 9.64 -25.43
C LEU A 147 14.41 10.11 -26.87
N GLU A 148 14.37 11.42 -27.10
CA GLU A 148 14.53 12.00 -28.43
C GLU A 148 15.70 12.98 -28.46
N GLU A 149 16.64 12.76 -29.37
CA GLU A 149 17.75 13.68 -29.59
C GLU A 149 17.41 14.65 -30.73
N ILE A 150 17.38 15.94 -30.43
CA ILE A 150 17.07 17.00 -31.37
C ILE A 150 18.36 17.74 -31.73
N SER A 151 18.80 17.63 -32.99
CA SER A 151 19.95 18.39 -33.50
C SER A 151 19.60 19.87 -33.72
N LEU A 152 20.45 20.77 -33.24
CA LEU A 152 20.23 22.21 -33.34
C LEU A 152 21.11 22.83 -34.44
N GLN A 153 20.49 23.61 -35.32
CA GLN A 153 21.20 24.24 -36.45
C GLN A 153 21.61 25.69 -36.18
N HIS A 154 20.82 26.43 -35.40
CA HIS A 154 20.93 27.89 -35.29
C HIS A 154 21.22 28.38 -33.87
N LEU A 155 21.11 27.52 -32.86
CA LEU A 155 21.28 27.88 -31.45
C LEU A 155 22.19 26.87 -30.76
N SER A 156 22.91 27.33 -29.73
CA SER A 156 23.67 26.41 -28.87
C SER A 156 22.71 25.58 -27.99
N PRO A 157 23.07 24.33 -27.65
CA PRO A 157 22.28 23.51 -26.73
C PRO A 157 21.96 24.21 -25.40
N ALA A 158 22.95 24.90 -24.83
CA ALA A 158 22.77 25.67 -23.60
C ALA A 158 21.79 26.85 -23.77
N GLY A 159 21.87 27.55 -24.91
CA GLY A 159 20.96 28.65 -25.22
C GLY A 159 19.52 28.19 -25.43
N MET A 160 19.32 27.06 -26.11
CA MET A 160 18.00 26.45 -26.30
C MET A 160 17.42 25.96 -24.96
N SER A 161 18.20 25.25 -24.15
CA SER A 161 17.77 24.80 -22.82
C SER A 161 17.30 25.97 -21.96
N ALA A 162 18.06 27.05 -21.91
CA ALA A 162 17.71 28.24 -21.13
C ALA A 162 16.41 28.92 -21.61
N LEU A 163 16.13 28.91 -22.91
CA LEU A 163 14.87 29.43 -23.45
C LEU A 163 13.69 28.54 -23.04
N ILE A 164 13.83 27.23 -23.16
CA ILE A 164 12.75 26.30 -22.79
C ILE A 164 12.50 26.35 -21.28
N ASP A 165 13.55 26.43 -20.45
CA ASP A 165 13.40 26.62 -19.00
C ASP A 165 12.62 27.90 -18.67
N ARG A 166 12.86 28.99 -19.40
CA ARG A 166 12.10 30.24 -19.24
C ARG A 166 10.62 30.06 -19.58
N VAL A 167 10.32 29.34 -20.65
CA VAL A 167 8.93 29.03 -21.06
C VAL A 167 8.27 28.13 -20.01
N ASN A 168 8.96 27.08 -19.54
CA ASN A 168 8.47 26.17 -18.53
C ASN A 168 8.18 26.87 -17.18
N ASN A 169 9.06 27.79 -16.77
CA ASN A 169 8.83 28.59 -15.57
C ASN A 169 7.62 29.53 -15.73
N ALA A 170 7.46 30.17 -16.89
CA ALA A 170 6.28 30.99 -17.17
C ALA A 170 5.00 30.14 -17.17
N ARG A 171 5.02 28.95 -17.79
CA ARG A 171 3.89 28.01 -17.80
C ARG A 171 3.54 27.55 -16.38
N LYS A 172 4.53 27.23 -15.55
CA LYS A 172 4.32 26.86 -14.14
C LYS A 172 3.63 27.97 -13.36
N LEU A 173 3.97 29.24 -13.61
CA LEU A 173 3.30 30.39 -12.96
C LEU A 173 1.83 30.52 -13.37
N VAL A 174 1.47 30.15 -14.60
CA VAL A 174 0.10 30.27 -15.12
C VAL A 174 -0.75 29.05 -14.75
N THR A 175 -0.18 27.85 -14.86
CA THR A 175 -0.92 26.57 -14.75
C THR A 175 -0.78 25.92 -13.38
N GLY A 176 0.23 26.29 -12.58
CA GLY A 176 0.56 25.66 -11.31
C GLY A 176 1.26 24.30 -11.44
N GLU A 177 1.32 23.71 -12.63
CA GLU A 177 1.89 22.39 -12.85
C GLU A 177 3.35 22.48 -13.32
N PRO A 178 4.26 21.64 -12.77
CA PRO A 178 5.60 21.51 -13.31
C PRO A 178 5.55 20.87 -14.71
N PRO A 179 6.51 21.19 -15.60
CA PRO A 179 6.65 20.48 -16.87
C PRO A 179 6.91 18.99 -16.64
N ARG A 180 6.35 18.14 -17.49
CA ARG A 180 6.61 16.70 -17.51
C ARG A 180 7.78 16.44 -18.45
N GLY A 181 8.91 16.02 -17.90
CA GLY A 181 10.13 15.72 -18.66
C GLY A 181 11.33 16.60 -18.29
N ALA A 182 12.47 16.27 -18.88
CA ALA A 182 13.75 16.93 -18.65
C ALA A 182 14.48 17.15 -19.98
N LEU A 183 15.33 18.18 -20.00
CA LEU A 183 16.15 18.55 -21.14
C LEU A 183 17.61 18.46 -20.75
N LEU A 184 18.41 17.82 -21.59
CA LEU A 184 19.83 17.62 -21.37
C LEU A 184 20.59 18.19 -22.58
N PRO A 185 21.26 19.35 -22.45
CA PRO A 185 22.07 19.89 -23.52
C PRO A 185 23.33 19.04 -23.72
N LEU A 186 23.54 18.52 -24.93
CA LEU A 186 24.73 17.77 -25.30
C LEU A 186 25.74 18.72 -25.98
N ALA A 187 26.72 19.17 -25.19
CA ALA A 187 27.70 20.15 -25.64
C ALA A 187 28.55 19.67 -26.82
N ASP A 188 28.80 18.35 -26.88
CA ASP A 188 29.73 17.73 -27.83
C ASP A 188 29.10 17.58 -29.23
N THR A 189 27.77 17.49 -29.33
CA THR A 189 27.05 17.09 -30.55
C THR A 189 26.12 18.16 -31.11
N ARG A 190 26.10 19.39 -30.55
CA ARG A 190 25.14 20.45 -30.91
C ARG A 190 23.67 19.97 -30.87
N SER A 191 23.37 19.03 -29.99
CA SER A 191 22.03 18.46 -29.85
C SER A 191 21.50 18.63 -28.44
N LEU A 192 20.21 18.40 -28.30
CA LEU A 192 19.49 18.47 -27.04
C LEU A 192 18.72 17.16 -26.88
N LEU A 193 18.98 16.44 -25.79
CA LEU A 193 18.27 15.21 -25.46
C LEU A 193 17.03 15.57 -24.64
N VAL A 194 15.87 15.17 -25.15
CA VAL A 194 14.58 15.33 -24.49
C VAL A 194 14.21 14.00 -23.84
N VAL A 195 13.89 14.04 -22.55
CA VAL A 195 13.40 12.89 -21.78
C VAL A 195 11.98 13.22 -21.32
N ALA A 196 10.97 12.58 -21.89
CA ALA A 196 9.56 12.87 -21.57
C ALA A 196 8.72 11.58 -21.54
N PRO A 197 7.58 11.53 -20.84
CA PRO A 197 6.67 10.39 -20.93
C PRO A 197 6.19 10.17 -22.37
N ILE A 198 6.06 8.91 -22.80
CA ILE A 198 5.34 8.56 -24.05
C ILE A 198 3.84 8.80 -23.78
N GLU A 199 3.20 9.69 -24.55
CA GLU A 199 1.73 9.84 -24.54
C GLU A 199 1.03 8.68 -25.27
#